data_AF-E6SAZ3-F1
#
_entry.id   AF-E6SAZ3-F1
#
_cell.length_a   1.000
_cell.length_b   1.000
_cell.length_c   1.000
_cell.angle_alpha   90.00
_cell.angle_beta   90.00
_cell.angle_gamma   90.00
#
_symmetry.space_group_name_H-M   'P 1'
#
loop_
_entity.id
_entity.type
_entity.pdbx_description
1 polymer ?
#
loop_
_entity_poly.entity_id
_entity_poly.type
_entity_poly.pdbx_seq_one_letter_code
_entity_poly.pdbx_strand_id
1 'polypeptide(L)' 'MSDEATNDLVDGALADEIELVSDLVVAASTSPRHFTPEEVDALLGITGAEVEVPSGREPAG' A
#
# COMPACT_ATOMS: atom_id res chain seq x y z
N MET A 1 14.29 21.09 10.76
CA MET A 1 12.96 20.87 11.36
C MET A 1 12.01 20.64 10.22
N SER A 2 11.70 19.38 9.93
CA SER A 2 10.59 18.99 9.04
C SER A 2 10.09 17.63 9.49
N ASP A 3 9.67 17.56 10.77
CA ASP A 3 8.95 16.43 11.35
C ASP A 3 7.49 16.34 10.84
N GLU A 4 7.04 17.34 10.09
CA GLU A 4 5.65 17.45 9.61
C GLU A 4 5.29 16.39 8.55
N ALA A 5 6.24 16.02 7.68
CA ALA A 5 6.05 14.95 6.70
C ALA A 5 6.02 13.55 7.34
N THR A 6 6.71 13.39 8.47
CA THR A 6 6.65 12.15 9.26
C THR A 6 5.31 12.07 10.01
N ASN A 7 4.77 13.19 10.48
CA ASN A 7 3.54 13.22 11.27
C ASN A 7 2.28 12.87 10.45
N ASP A 8 2.26 13.22 9.16
CA ASP A 8 1.15 12.90 8.24
C ASP A 8 1.07 11.40 7.89
N LEU A 9 2.23 10.73 7.85
CA LEU A 9 2.31 9.26 7.70
C LEU A 9 1.84 8.51 8.95
N VAL A 10 1.73 9.14 10.12
CA VAL A 10 1.61 8.42 11.39
C VAL A 10 0.16 8.13 11.80
N ASP A 11 -0.84 8.92 11.38
CA ASP A 11 -2.19 8.76 11.95
C ASP A 11 -3.27 8.23 10.97
N GLY A 12 -3.21 8.57 9.67
CA GLY A 12 -4.24 8.17 8.70
C GLY A 12 -3.75 7.17 7.66
N ALA A 13 -2.75 7.57 6.86
CA ALA A 13 -2.24 6.74 5.77
C ALA A 13 -1.64 5.41 6.25
N LEU A 14 -0.95 5.39 7.39
CA LEU A 14 -0.46 4.15 7.99
C LEU A 14 -1.58 3.26 8.54
N ALA A 15 -2.67 3.85 9.04
CA ALA A 15 -3.82 3.06 9.49
C ALA A 15 -4.49 2.34 8.31
N ASP A 16 -4.67 3.06 7.18
CA ASP A 16 -5.20 2.50 5.94
C ASP A 16 -4.28 1.39 5.38
N GLU A 17 -2.95 1.59 5.42
CA GLU A 17 -1.99 0.56 4.99
C GLU A 17 -2.05 -0.69 5.89
N ILE A 18 -2.17 -0.52 7.20
CA ILE A 18 -2.29 -1.64 8.16
C ILE A 18 -3.60 -2.41 7.93
N GLU A 19 -4.72 -1.72 7.69
CA GLU A 19 -6.01 -2.37 7.39
C GLU A 19 -5.90 -3.19 6.09
N LEU A 20 -5.33 -2.60 5.04
CA LEU A 20 -5.10 -3.27 3.76
C LEU A 20 -4.22 -4.54 3.89
N VAL A 21 -3.13 -4.46 4.66
CA VAL A 21 -2.25 -5.62 4.90
C VAL A 21 -2.95 -6.68 5.74
N SER A 22 -3.75 -6.28 6.72
CA SER A 22 -4.51 -7.20 7.57
C SER A 22 -5.52 -8.00 6.76
N ASP A 23 -6.25 -7.35 5.85
CA ASP A 23 -7.19 -7.99 4.94
C ASP A 23 -6.50 -8.98 4.00
N LEU A 24 -5.34 -8.62 3.44
CA LEU A 24 -4.55 -9.51 2.60
C LEU A 24 -4.09 -10.77 3.36
N VAL A 25 -3.65 -10.62 4.62
CA VAL A 25 -3.24 -11.73 5.47
C VAL A 25 -4.42 -12.65 5.79
N VAL A 26 -5.60 -12.10 6.09
CA VAL A 26 -6.82 -12.88 6.32
C VAL A 26 -7.18 -13.67 5.06
N ALA A 27 -7.20 -13.03 3.89
CA ALA A 27 -7.45 -13.70 2.62
C ALA A 27 -6.45 -14.84 2.37
N ALA A 28 -5.16 -14.62 2.63
CA ALA A 28 -4.13 -15.63 2.49
C ALA A 28 -4.30 -16.80 3.47
N SER A 29 -4.70 -16.51 4.71
CA SER A 29 -4.90 -17.53 5.76
C SER A 29 -6.07 -18.47 5.49
N THR A 30 -7.08 -18.01 4.74
CA THR A 30 -8.25 -18.81 4.35
C THR A 30 -8.03 -19.58 3.06
N SER A 31 -6.96 -19.25 2.32
CA SER A 31 -6.59 -19.94 1.09
C SER A 31 -5.75 -21.18 1.41
N PRO A 32 -6.06 -22.36 0.83
CA PRO A 32 -5.24 -23.56 0.98
C PRO A 32 -3.94 -23.50 0.17
N ARG A 33 -3.73 -22.43 -0.61
CA ARG A 33 -2.54 -22.22 -1.46
C ARG A 33 -2.06 -20.77 -1.39
N HIS A 34 -0.81 -20.55 -1.79
CA HIS A 34 -0.28 -19.21 -1.99
C HIS A 34 -0.96 -18.50 -3.17
N PHE A 35 -1.09 -17.18 -3.04
CA PHE A 35 -1.51 -16.31 -4.13
C PHE A 35 -0.36 -16.08 -5.12
N THR A 36 -0.71 -15.91 -6.40
CA THR A 36 0.23 -15.40 -7.39
C THR A 36 0.37 -13.87 -7.25
N PRO A 37 1.44 -13.26 -7.79
CA PRO A 37 1.59 -11.81 -7.78
C PRO A 37 0.37 -11.07 -8.35
N GLU A 38 -0.22 -11.57 -9.43
CA GLU A 38 -1.39 -10.97 -10.08
C GLU A 38 -2.65 -11.04 -9.19
N GLU A 39 -2.78 -12.11 -8.39
CA GLU A 39 -3.86 -12.27 -7.42
C GLU A 39 -3.69 -11.30 -6.24
N VAL A 40 -2.45 -11.08 -5.81
CA VAL A 40 -2.13 -10.06 -4.79
C VAL A 40 -2.46 -8.67 -5.33
N ASP A 41 -2.03 -8.35 -6.56
CA ASP A 41 -2.33 -7.05 -7.19
C ASP A 41 -3.84 -6.81 -7.33
N ALA A 42 -4.62 -7.84 -7.65
CA ALA A 42 -6.08 -7.76 -7.70
C ALA A 42 -6.71 -7.53 -6.32
N LEU A 43 -6.22 -8.20 -5.28
CA LEU A 43 -6.68 -8.03 -3.89
C LEU A 43 -6.35 -6.63 -3.35
N LEU A 44 -5.20 -6.09 -3.73
CA LEU A 44 -4.76 -4.74 -3.38
C LEU A 44 -5.36 -3.65 -4.28
N GLY A 45 -6.19 -4.01 -5.27
CA GLY A 45 -6.81 -3.06 -6.20
C GLY A 45 -5.83 -2.37 -7.16
N ILE A 46 -4.62 -2.92 -7.34
CA ILE A 46 -3.53 -2.35 -8.17
C ILE A 46 -3.81 -2.52 -9.67
N THR A 47 -4.76 -3.40 -10.04
CA THR A 47 -5.15 -3.63 -11.43
C THR A 47 -5.84 -2.41 -12.05
N GLY A 48 -5.08 -1.57 -12.76
CA GLY A 48 -5.61 -0.48 -13.58
C GLY A 48 -5.67 0.90 -12.93
N ALA A 49 -5.20 1.05 -11.69
CA ALA A 49 -4.94 2.36 -11.12
C ALA A 49 -3.59 2.88 -11.65
N GLU A 50 -3.58 4.06 -12.25
CA GLU A 50 -2.36 4.86 -12.30
C GLU A 50 -1.88 4.97 -10.85
N VAL A 51 -0.82 4.23 -10.51
CA VAL A 51 -0.15 4.40 -9.22
C VAL A 51 0.33 5.84 -9.24
N GLU A 52 -0.43 6.75 -8.63
CA GLU A 52 -0.01 8.11 -8.38
C GLU A 52 1.10 7.99 -7.33
N VAL A 53 2.29 7.64 -7.81
CA VAL A 53 3.50 7.64 -7.00
C VAL A 53 3.60 9.07 -6.50
N PRO A 54 3.55 9.34 -5.19
CA PRO A 54 3.70 10.70 -4.69
C PRO A 54 5.03 11.22 -5.25
N SER A 55 4.92 12.22 -6.12
CA SER A 55 6.04 12.76 -6.90
C SER A 55 6.95 13.54 -5.96
N GLY A 56 7.75 12.80 -5.17
CA GLY A 56 8.70 13.33 -4.20
C GLY A 56 10.14 13.36 -4.72
N ARG A 57 10.36 13.24 -6.04
CA ARG A 57 11.70 13.36 -6.63
C ARG A 57 11.70 14.36 -7.77
N GLU A 58 11.85 15.63 -7.41
CA GLU A 58 12.31 16.67 -8.33
C GLU A 58 13.60 16.17 -9.03
N PRO A 59 13.67 16.14 -10.38
CA PRO A 59 14.93 15.88 -11.04
C PRO A 59 15.86 17.06 -10.77
N ALA A 60 16.98 16.80 -10.12
CA ALA A 60 18.03 17.78 -9.93
C ALA A 60 18.51 18.27 -11.32
N GLY A 61 18.09 19.49 -11.67
CA GLY A 61 18.60 20.27 -12.80
C GLY A 61 19.68 21.24 -12.36
#